data_AF-A0A2V2V4S9-F1
#
_entry.id   AF-A0A2V2V4S9-F1
#
_cell.length_a   1.000
_cell.length_b   1.000
_cell.length_c   1.000
_cell.angle_alpha   90.00
_cell.angle_beta   90.00
_cell.angle_gamma   90.00
#
_symmetry.space_group_name_H-M   'P 1'
#
loop_
_entity.id
_entity.type
_entity.pdbx_description
1 polymer ?
#
loop_
_entity_poly.entity_id
_entity_poly.type
_entity_poly.pdbx_seq_one_letter_code
_entity_poly.pdbx_strand_id
1 'polypeptide(L)'
;MNISLESPLWNLGAHSYVRNYGTSFAVASVWQNLVQFSVWQGTTLSDAAFLENEMSVPYVSGCWVDEVFVVTRADGMALPFSICLNGEGKGGINIVSNKHIDLTSCCSAILFGQSKYFMFLTITCMESLCNGIPEAIFVTDSNGHRRFLQMCENKMEKPGVF
;
A
#
# COMPACT_ATOMS: atom_id res chain seq x y z
N MET A 1 13.40 9.51 43.09
CA MET A 1 13.15 10.07 41.75
C MET A 1 12.67 8.90 40.90
N ASN A 2 11.35 8.69 40.81
CA ASN A 2 10.77 7.62 40.01
C ASN A 2 10.12 8.28 38.79
N ILE A 3 10.75 8.11 37.63
CA ILE A 3 10.16 8.51 36.35
C ILE A 3 9.19 7.40 35.99
N SER A 4 7.90 7.59 36.29
CA SER A 4 6.86 6.78 35.69
C SER A 4 6.82 7.13 34.20
N LEU A 5 7.35 6.25 33.35
CA LEU A 5 7.11 6.31 31.92
C LEU A 5 5.60 6.17 31.71
N GLU A 6 4.91 7.29 31.44
CA GLU A 6 3.55 7.29 30.93
C GLU A 6 3.56 6.52 29.61
N SER A 7 2.92 5.34 29.62
CA SER A 7 2.68 4.57 28.41
C SER A 7 1.78 5.40 27.51
N PRO A 8 2.13 5.68 26.25
CA PRO A 8 1.46 6.77 25.57
C PRO A 8 0.09 6.32 25.07
N LEU A 9 -0.88 7.24 25.19
CA LEU A 9 -2.34 7.06 25.10
C LEU A 9 -2.86 6.37 23.83
N TRP A 10 -2.02 6.17 22.80
CA TRP A 10 -2.36 5.44 21.57
C TRP A 10 -2.70 3.97 21.80
N ASN A 11 -2.11 3.34 22.82
CA ASN A 11 -2.44 1.96 23.20
C ASN A 11 -3.91 1.81 23.66
N LEU A 12 -4.45 2.81 24.35
CA LEU A 12 -5.84 2.76 24.84
C LEU A 12 -6.86 2.85 23.69
N GLY A 13 -6.55 3.64 22.65
CA GLY A 13 -7.40 3.77 21.47
C GLY A 13 -7.50 2.48 20.64
N ALA A 14 -6.35 1.85 20.38
CA ALA A 14 -6.29 0.58 19.66
C ALA A 14 -6.96 -0.56 20.45
N HIS A 15 -6.73 -0.64 21.76
CA HIS A 15 -7.38 -1.62 22.63
C HIS A 15 -8.90 -1.40 22.73
N SER A 16 -9.37 -0.14 22.77
CA SER A 16 -10.80 0.16 22.75
C SER A 16 -11.45 -0.20 21.43
N TYR A 17 -10.74 -0.03 20.30
CA TYR A 17 -11.25 -0.38 18.98
C TYR A 17 -11.48 -1.89 18.85
N VAL A 18 -10.47 -2.70 19.20
CA VAL A 18 -10.57 -4.18 19.19
C VAL A 18 -11.64 -4.70 20.15
N ARG A 19 -11.82 -4.06 21.30
CA ARG A 19 -12.85 -4.42 22.29
C ARG A 19 -14.27 -4.11 21.81
N ASN A 20 -14.46 -3.09 20.98
CA ASN A 20 -15.78 -2.57 20.62
C ASN A 20 -16.29 -3.04 19.24
N TYR A 21 -15.40 -3.39 18.30
CA TYR A 21 -15.79 -3.57 16.87
C TYR A 21 -15.61 -4.98 16.30
N GLY A 22 -15.25 -5.97 17.11
CA GLY A 22 -15.10 -7.36 16.65
C GLY A 22 -13.65 -7.81 16.69
N THR A 23 -13.46 -9.05 17.10
CA THR A 23 -12.16 -9.58 17.50
C THR A 23 -11.26 -9.90 16.31
N SER A 24 -11.76 -9.97 15.08
CA SER A 24 -10.95 -10.42 13.95
C SER A 24 -10.40 -9.28 13.08
N PHE A 25 -9.08 -9.18 12.92
CA PHE A 25 -8.44 -8.25 11.99
C PHE A 25 -7.31 -8.92 11.19
N ALA A 26 -7.16 -8.51 9.93
CA ALA A 26 -6.10 -8.97 9.04
C ALA A 26 -4.96 -7.93 8.99
N VAL A 27 -3.72 -8.41 9.05
CA VAL A 27 -2.50 -7.60 8.98
C VAL A 27 -1.60 -8.15 7.89
N ALA A 28 -1.03 -7.26 7.09
CA ALA A 28 -0.03 -7.58 6.09
C ALA A 28 1.28 -6.87 6.45
N SER A 29 2.38 -7.63 6.50
CA SER A 29 3.72 -7.15 6.80
C SER A 29 4.61 -7.39 5.59
N VAL A 30 5.15 -6.32 5.01
CA VAL A 30 6.02 -6.37 3.83
C VAL A 30 7.48 -6.36 4.27
N TRP A 31 8.22 -7.36 3.83
CA TRP A 31 9.66 -7.50 4.00
C TRP A 31 10.33 -7.52 2.63
N GLN A 32 11.66 -7.45 2.60
CA GLN A 32 12.43 -7.40 1.35
C GLN A 32 12.04 -8.52 0.36
N ASN A 33 11.90 -9.77 0.82
CA ASN A 33 11.66 -10.94 -0.02
C ASN A 33 10.37 -11.70 0.34
N LEU A 34 9.51 -11.12 1.18
CA LEU A 34 8.39 -11.83 1.76
C LEU A 34 7.26 -10.85 2.08
N VAL A 35 6.02 -11.29 1.88
CA VAL A 35 4.84 -10.67 2.48
C VAL A 35 4.21 -11.67 3.43
N GLN A 36 4.06 -11.30 4.69
CA GLN A 36 3.34 -12.11 5.67
C GLN A 36 1.94 -11.54 5.85
N PHE A 37 0.94 -12.39 5.72
CA PHE A 37 -0.44 -12.12 6.07
C PHE A 37 -0.77 -12.83 7.36
N SER A 38 -1.42 -12.15 8.29
CA SER A 38 -1.84 -12.73 9.56
C SER A 38 -3.25 -12.29 9.91
N VAL A 39 -4.04 -13.22 10.42
CA VAL A 39 -5.39 -12.97 10.91
C VAL A 39 -5.38 -13.18 12.41
N TRP A 40 -5.73 -12.14 13.13
CA TRP A 40 -5.78 -12.14 14.59
C TRP A 40 -7.23 -12.19 15.03
N GLN A 41 -7.55 -13.03 16.01
CA GLN A 41 -8.83 -13.04 16.71
C GLN A 41 -8.59 -12.65 18.17
N GLY A 42 -8.92 -11.41 18.52
CA GLY A 42 -8.61 -10.80 19.81
C GLY A 42 -7.10 -10.62 19.94
N THR A 43 -6.51 -11.32 20.91
CA THR A 43 -5.05 -11.32 21.14
C THR A 43 -4.38 -12.60 20.62
N THR A 44 -5.13 -13.50 19.99
CA THR A 44 -4.60 -14.77 19.48
C THR A 44 -4.44 -14.72 17.97
N LEU A 45 -3.27 -15.13 17.48
CA LEU A 45 -3.04 -15.37 16.06
C LEU A 45 -3.90 -16.57 15.63
N SER A 46 -4.90 -16.32 14.80
CA SER A 46 -5.78 -17.36 14.28
C SER A 46 -5.12 -18.10 13.12
N ASP A 47 -4.45 -17.36 12.24
CA ASP A 47 -3.85 -17.92 11.03
C ASP A 47 -2.77 -17.01 10.44
N ALA A 48 -1.85 -17.56 9.65
CA ALA A 48 -0.83 -16.83 8.93
C ALA A 48 -0.49 -17.50 7.59
N ALA A 49 -0.26 -16.68 6.56
CA ALA A 49 0.22 -17.12 5.27
C ALA A 49 1.41 -16.27 4.83
N PHE A 50 2.33 -16.90 4.10
CA PHE A 50 3.58 -16.33 3.67
C PHE A 50 3.63 -16.35 2.14
N LEU A 51 3.93 -15.20 1.54
CA LEU A 51 4.16 -15.07 0.12
C LEU A 51 5.61 -14.69 -0.11
N GLU A 52 6.42 -15.67 -0.48
CA GLU A 52 7.82 -15.45 -0.83
C GLU A 52 7.95 -14.83 -2.21
N ASN A 53 8.95 -13.99 -2.36
CA ASN A 53 9.33 -13.43 -3.65
C ASN A 53 10.30 -14.40 -4.33
N GLU A 54 9.81 -15.14 -5.32
CA GLU A 54 10.63 -16.06 -6.11
C GLU A 54 11.65 -15.33 -7.00
N MET A 55 11.48 -14.01 -7.16
CA MET A 55 12.37 -13.16 -7.94
C MET A 55 13.37 -12.46 -7.00
N SER A 56 14.63 -12.35 -7.43
CA SER A 56 15.68 -11.61 -6.70
C SER A 56 15.50 -10.08 -6.70
N VAL A 57 14.26 -9.58 -6.77
CA VAL A 57 13.91 -8.15 -6.85
C VAL A 57 13.06 -7.77 -5.65
N PRO A 58 13.51 -6.89 -4.74
CA PRO A 58 12.86 -6.70 -3.45
C PRO A 58 11.49 -6.00 -3.53
N TYR A 59 10.61 -6.30 -2.57
CA TYR A 59 9.44 -5.48 -2.27
C TYR A 59 9.88 -4.17 -1.60
N VAL A 60 9.25 -3.06 -1.98
CA VAL A 60 9.60 -1.71 -1.47
C VAL A 60 8.50 -1.10 -0.60
N SER A 61 7.23 -1.42 -0.86
CA SER A 61 6.08 -0.88 -0.13
C SER A 61 4.85 -1.76 -0.34
N GLY A 62 3.86 -1.65 0.54
CA GLY A 62 2.55 -2.24 0.31
C GLY A 62 1.46 -1.57 1.13
N CYS A 63 0.21 -1.74 0.69
CA CYS A 63 -0.94 -1.11 1.34
C CYS A 63 -2.24 -1.81 0.96
N TRP A 64 -3.23 -1.64 1.85
CA TRP A 64 -4.57 -2.16 1.68
C TRP A 64 -5.43 -1.24 0.83
N VAL A 65 -6.13 -1.83 -0.13
CA VAL A 65 -7.26 -1.25 -0.85
C VAL A 65 -8.44 -2.18 -0.66
N ASP A 66 -9.29 -1.85 0.31
CA ASP A 66 -10.44 -2.67 0.67
C ASP A 66 -9.98 -4.12 0.97
N GLU A 67 -10.46 -5.12 0.22
CA GLU A 67 -10.11 -6.55 0.38
C GLU A 67 -8.81 -6.98 -0.34
N VAL A 68 -8.15 -6.05 -1.04
CA VAL A 68 -6.94 -6.32 -1.83
C VAL A 68 -5.73 -5.68 -1.17
N PHE A 69 -4.66 -6.45 -0.99
CA PHE A 69 -3.37 -5.91 -0.57
C PHE A 69 -2.46 -5.73 -1.78
N VAL A 70 -1.99 -4.52 -2.04
CA VAL A 70 -1.12 -4.25 -3.20
C VAL A 70 0.30 -3.97 -2.75
N VAL A 71 1.26 -4.65 -3.37
CA VAL A 71 2.69 -4.54 -3.06
C VAL A 71 3.44 -4.02 -4.27
N THR A 72 4.32 -3.04 -4.06
CA THR A 72 5.22 -2.52 -5.09
C THR A 72 6.59 -3.17 -4.96
N ARG A 73 7.19 -3.55 -6.08
CA ARG A 73 8.56 -4.07 -6.21
C ARG A 73 9.52 -3.01 -6.74
N ALA A 74 10.81 -3.21 -6.48
CA ALA A 74 11.87 -2.29 -6.89
C ALA A 74 12.05 -2.15 -8.41
N ASP A 75 11.58 -3.11 -9.20
CA ASP A 75 11.57 -3.06 -10.67
C ASP A 75 10.35 -2.34 -11.26
N GLY A 76 9.50 -1.73 -10.43
CA GLY A 76 8.30 -1.04 -10.88
C GLY A 76 7.11 -1.96 -11.09
N MET A 77 7.06 -3.15 -10.52
CA MET A 77 5.86 -3.99 -10.57
C MET A 77 4.95 -3.72 -9.37
N ALA A 78 3.66 -3.50 -9.60
CA ALA A 78 2.64 -3.54 -8.56
C ALA A 78 1.88 -4.88 -8.63
N LEU A 79 1.85 -5.61 -7.51
CA LEU A 79 1.28 -6.94 -7.37
C LEU A 79 0.08 -6.89 -6.42
N PRO A 80 -1.16 -6.99 -6.92
CA PRO A 80 -2.35 -7.05 -6.08
C PRO A 80 -2.63 -8.48 -5.62
N PHE A 81 -2.89 -8.66 -4.33
CA PHE A 81 -3.22 -9.94 -3.70
C PHE A 81 -4.59 -9.87 -3.04
N SER A 82 -5.49 -10.77 -3.42
CA SER A 82 -6.80 -10.94 -2.76
C SER A 82 -6.67 -11.93 -1.63
N ILE A 83 -7.23 -11.59 -0.46
CA ILE A 83 -7.25 -12.49 0.70
C ILE A 83 -8.63 -13.11 0.84
N CYS A 84 -8.70 -14.43 0.72
CA CYS A 84 -9.91 -15.18 0.99
C CYS A 84 -9.80 -15.83 2.37
N LEU A 85 -10.66 -15.40 3.28
CA LEU A 85 -10.86 -16.05 4.58
C LEU A 85 -11.92 -17.14 4.39
N ASN A 86 -11.54 -18.40 4.54
CA ASN A 86 -12.51 -19.49 4.49
C ASN A 86 -13.43 -19.43 5.72
N GLY A 87 -14.62 -18.87 5.56
CA GLY A 87 -15.60 -18.64 6.63
C GLY A 87 -16.23 -19.91 7.24
N GLU A 88 -15.89 -21.10 6.73
CA GLU A 88 -16.55 -22.36 7.10
C GLU A 88 -15.57 -23.44 7.61
N GLY A 89 -14.66 -23.05 8.50
CA GLY A 89 -14.12 -23.99 9.49
C GLY A 89 -13.06 -24.99 9.03
N LYS A 90 -12.59 -24.98 7.78
CA LYS A 90 -11.37 -25.71 7.38
C LYS A 90 -10.56 -24.95 6.33
N GLY A 91 -9.44 -24.38 6.80
CA GLY A 91 -8.22 -24.21 6.02
C GLY A 91 -7.90 -22.78 5.62
N GLY A 92 -7.06 -22.11 6.42
CA GLY A 92 -6.06 -21.19 5.88
C GLY A 92 -6.54 -19.80 5.50
N ILE A 93 -5.61 -18.84 5.60
CA ILE A 93 -5.60 -17.66 4.74
C ILE A 93 -5.23 -18.14 3.34
N ASN A 94 -6.13 -17.98 2.37
CA ASN A 94 -5.82 -18.22 0.98
C ASN A 94 -5.48 -16.90 0.28
N ILE A 95 -4.34 -16.87 -0.41
CA ILE A 95 -3.84 -15.68 -1.11
C ILE A 95 -3.95 -15.95 -2.61
N VAL A 96 -4.72 -15.10 -3.30
CA VAL A 96 -4.86 -15.17 -4.75
C VAL A 96 -4.13 -13.99 -5.37
N SER A 97 -3.13 -14.29 -6.22
CA SER A 97 -2.43 -13.28 -7.00
C SER A 97 -3.32 -12.79 -8.15
N ASN A 98 -3.48 -11.49 -8.28
CA ASN A 98 -4.16 -10.86 -9.40
C ASN A 98 -3.15 -10.49 -10.49
N LYS A 99 -3.67 -9.99 -11.62
CA LYS A 99 -2.83 -9.47 -12.70
C LYS A 99 -1.94 -8.34 -12.17
N HIS A 100 -0.63 -8.45 -12.43
CA HIS A 100 0.32 -7.41 -12.10
C HIS A 100 0.12 -6.16 -12.97
N ILE A 101 0.60 -5.03 -12.47
CA ILE A 101 0.58 -3.75 -13.16
C ILE A 101 2.00 -3.26 -13.30
N ASP A 102 2.38 -3.00 -14.55
CA ASP A 102 3.69 -2.45 -14.87
C ASP A 102 3.69 -0.94 -14.59
N LEU A 103 4.46 -0.53 -13.60
CA LEU A 103 4.84 0.85 -13.36
C LEU A 103 6.21 1.10 -13.99
N THR A 104 6.48 2.35 -14.39
CA THR A 104 7.80 2.70 -14.96
C THR A 104 8.87 2.88 -13.88
N SER A 105 8.49 2.85 -12.60
CA SER A 105 9.34 3.13 -11.44
C SER A 105 8.69 2.61 -10.16
N CYS A 106 9.51 2.33 -9.16
CA CYS A 106 9.07 1.97 -7.82
C CYS A 106 8.70 3.20 -6.96
N CYS A 107 9.00 4.42 -7.40
CA CYS A 107 8.54 5.66 -6.78
C CYS A 107 7.05 5.89 -7.07
N SER A 108 6.20 5.21 -6.31
CA SER A 108 4.75 5.26 -6.47
C SER A 108 4.03 5.34 -5.12
N ALA A 109 2.84 5.94 -5.13
CA ALA A 109 1.94 5.99 -3.99
C ALA A 109 0.52 5.68 -4.44
N ILE A 110 -0.27 5.02 -3.58
CA ILE A 110 -1.70 4.89 -3.84
C ILE A 110 -2.34 6.27 -3.69
N LEU A 111 -2.99 6.71 -4.76
CA LEU A 111 -3.77 7.95 -4.81
C LEU A 111 -5.21 7.71 -4.37
N PHE A 112 -5.79 6.60 -4.80
CA PHE A 112 -7.17 6.24 -4.56
C PHE A 112 -7.33 4.72 -4.58
N GLY A 113 -8.21 4.21 -3.74
CA GLY A 113 -8.56 2.80 -3.71
C GLY A 113 -9.99 2.59 -3.24
N GLN A 114 -10.74 1.82 -4.02
CA GLN A 114 -12.05 1.29 -3.68
C GLN A 114 -12.14 -0.13 -4.27
N SER A 115 -12.99 -0.99 -3.72
CA SER A 115 -13.17 -2.37 -4.17
C SER A 115 -13.02 -2.53 -5.70
N LYS A 116 -12.04 -3.33 -6.14
CA LYS A 116 -11.67 -3.63 -7.55
C LYS A 116 -11.06 -2.49 -8.38
N TYR A 117 -10.98 -1.27 -7.86
CA TYR A 117 -10.39 -0.12 -8.56
C TYR A 117 -9.44 0.69 -7.69
N PHE A 118 -8.21 0.83 -8.13
CA PHE A 118 -7.22 1.67 -7.47
C PHE A 118 -6.38 2.42 -8.49
N MET A 119 -5.78 3.51 -8.04
CA MET A 119 -4.91 4.36 -8.84
C MET A 119 -3.59 4.59 -8.10
N PHE A 120 -2.50 4.44 -8.83
CA PHE A 120 -1.16 4.82 -8.42
C PHE A 120 -0.79 6.16 -9.01
N LEU A 121 -0.25 7.05 -8.18
CA LEU A 121 0.57 8.16 -8.64
C LEU A 121 2.01 7.68 -8.73
N THR A 122 2.61 7.73 -9.91
CA THR A 122 3.96 7.23 -10.17
C THR A 122 4.83 8.33 -10.75
N ILE A 123 6.08 8.38 -10.29
CA ILE A 123 7.13 9.26 -10.82
C ILE A 123 8.01 8.43 -11.74
N THR A 124 8.21 8.85 -13.01
CA THR A 124 9.03 8.09 -13.98
C THR A 124 10.47 7.93 -13.50
N CYS A 125 11.12 9.03 -13.10
CA CYS A 125 12.34 9.02 -12.33
C CYS A 125 12.51 10.34 -11.56
N MET A 126 13.28 10.30 -10.48
CA MET A 126 13.52 11.49 -9.65
C MET A 126 14.20 12.62 -10.42
N GLU A 127 15.09 12.29 -11.36
CA GLU A 127 15.77 13.29 -12.19
C GLU A 127 14.79 14.08 -13.07
N SER A 128 13.90 13.39 -13.79
CA SER A 128 12.87 14.03 -14.61
C SER A 128 11.93 14.91 -13.78
N LEU A 129 11.57 14.44 -12.58
CA LEU A 129 10.75 15.22 -11.65
C LEU A 129 11.48 16.50 -11.21
N CYS A 130 12.73 16.39 -10.77
CA CYS A 130 13.54 17.52 -10.32
C CYS A 130 13.83 18.53 -11.43
N ASN A 131 13.95 18.07 -12.67
CA ASN A 131 14.20 18.92 -13.85
C ASN A 131 12.90 19.46 -14.48
N GLY A 132 11.73 19.17 -13.92
CA GLY A 132 10.44 19.65 -14.43
C GLY A 132 10.10 19.13 -15.83
N ILE A 133 10.61 17.95 -16.19
CA ILE A 133 10.33 17.35 -17.51
C ILE A 133 8.83 17.03 -17.58
N PRO A 134 8.13 17.42 -18.67
CA PRO A 134 6.75 16.99 -18.91
C PRO A 134 6.64 15.47 -18.79
N GLU A 135 5.49 14.97 -18.34
CA GLU A 135 5.25 13.52 -18.20
C GLU A 135 6.10 12.82 -17.12
N ALA A 136 6.84 13.57 -16.29
CA ALA A 136 7.57 13.01 -15.15
C ALA A 136 6.68 12.36 -14.08
N ILE A 137 5.39 12.74 -14.05
CA ILE A 137 4.39 12.21 -13.13
C ILE A 137 3.20 11.71 -13.94
N PHE A 138 2.69 10.53 -13.61
CA PHE A 138 1.49 9.97 -14.23
C PHE A 138 0.69 9.16 -13.22
N VAL A 139 -0.57 8.94 -13.57
CA VAL A 139 -1.47 8.06 -12.85
C VAL A 139 -1.60 6.75 -13.62
N THR A 140 -1.51 5.62 -12.93
CA THR A 140 -1.80 4.29 -13.47
C THR A 140 -2.98 3.70 -12.73
N ASP A 141 -4.03 3.28 -13.44
CA ASP A 141 -5.16 2.59 -12.83
C ASP A 141 -4.93 1.09 -12.68
N SER A 142 -5.82 0.40 -11.96
CA SER A 142 -5.75 -1.05 -11.73
C SER A 142 -5.86 -1.90 -13.00
N ASN A 143 -6.25 -1.31 -14.14
CA ASN A 143 -6.29 -1.97 -15.44
C ASN A 143 -5.00 -1.76 -16.25
N GLY A 144 -4.05 -0.98 -15.73
CA GLY A 144 -2.79 -0.64 -16.38
C GLY A 144 -2.87 0.55 -17.34
N HIS A 145 -3.97 1.31 -17.36
CA HIS A 145 -4.06 2.52 -18.17
C HIS A 145 -3.27 3.65 -17.52
N ARG A 146 -2.42 4.30 -18.31
CA ARG A 146 -1.57 5.40 -17.88
C ARG A 146 -2.12 6.73 -18.37
N ARG A 147 -2.14 7.74 -17.49
CA ARG A 147 -2.49 9.13 -17.82
C ARG A 147 -1.45 10.06 -17.24
N PHE A 148 -0.73 10.77 -18.11
CA PHE A 148 0.28 11.75 -17.70
C PHE A 148 -0.38 12.98 -17.09
N LEU A 149 0.21 13.46 -15.99
CA LEU A 149 -0.23 14.69 -15.35
C LEU A 149 0.57 15.85 -15.92
N GLN A 150 -0.14 16.89 -16.36
CA GLN A 150 0.48 18.15 -16.69
C GLN A 150 0.66 18.97 -15.42
N MET A 151 1.87 19.46 -15.17
CA MET A 151 2.12 20.46 -14.13
C MET A 151 1.23 21.67 -14.43
N CYS A 152 0.35 22.02 -13.49
CA CYS A 152 -0.33 23.31 -13.57
C CYS A 152 0.72 24.38 -13.32
N GLU A 153 1.15 25.10 -14.36
CA GLU A 153 1.92 26.32 -14.15
C GLU A 153 1.07 27.25 -13.29
N ASN A 154 1.51 27.49 -12.05
CA ASN A 154 1.01 28.63 -11.31
C ASN A 154 1.37 29.85 -12.16
N LYS A 155 0.36 30.43 -12.81
CA LYS A 155 0.38 31.85 -13.16
C LYS A 155 0.42 32.60 -11.83
N MET A 156 1.56 32.60 -11.14
CA MET A 156 1.92 33.68 -10.26
C MET A 156 1.98 34.89 -11.17
N GLU A 157 0.88 35.65 -11.18
CA GLU A 157 0.87 37.02 -11.67
C GLU A 157 2.15 37.67 -11.15
N LYS A 158 2.99 38.14 -12.07
CA LYS A 158 4.08 39.04 -11.70
C LYS A 158 3.45 40.13 -10.83
N PRO A 159 3.96 40.42 -9.61
CA PRO A 159 3.56 41.63 -8.94
C PRO A 159 3.95 42.76 -9.91
N GLY A 160 2.94 43.45 -10.44
CA GLY A 160 3.14 44.60 -11.30
C GLY A 160 4.04 45.59 -10.56
N VAL A 161 5.26 45.74 -11.05
CA VAL A 161 6.13 46.83 -10.61
C VAL A 161 5.58 48.08 -11.30
N PHE A 162 5.03 48.96 -10.46
CA PHE A 162 4.56 50.31 -10.77
C PHE A 162 5.65 51.14 -11.46
#